data_AF-A0A8S2S3V2-F1
#
_entry.id   AF-A0A8S2S3V2-F1
#
_cell.length_a   1.000
_cell.length_b   1.000
_cell.length_c   1.000
_cell.angle_alpha   90.00
_cell.angle_beta   90.00
_cell.angle_gamma   90.00
#
_symmetry.space_group_name_H-M   'P 1'
#
loop_
_entity.id
_entity.type
_entity.pdbx_description
1 polymer ?
#
loop_
_entity_poly.entity_id
_entity_poly.type
_entity_poly.pdbx_seq_one_letter_code
_entity_poly.pdbx_strand_id
1 'polypeptide(L)' 'MVVIIQFILLFSRQGKLRLQKWYTSQTEKSKKKITRELVATVLARKPKMSSFLEWKDLKIVYKR' A
#
# COMPACT_ATOMS: atom_id res chain seq x y z
N MET A 1 16.23 -15.23 -5.02
CA MET A 1 15.25 -14.68 -4.05
C MET A 1 13.87 -14.71 -4.69
N VAL A 2 12.89 -15.36 -4.05
CA VAL A 2 11.49 -15.29 -4.49
C VAL A 2 10.88 -14.02 -3.88
N VAL A 3 10.37 -13.12 -4.71
CA VAL A 3 9.66 -11.93 -4.24
C VAL A 3 8.19 -12.31 -4.05
N ILE A 4 7.67 -12.18 -2.84
CA ILE A 4 6.30 -12.56 -2.50
C ILE A 4 5.45 -11.31 -2.25
N ILE A 5 4.31 -11.21 -2.92
CA ILE A 5 3.33 -10.13 -2.71
C ILE A 5 2.72 -10.28 -1.32
N GLN A 6 2.91 -9.29 -0.45
CA GLN A 6 2.38 -9.30 0.92
C GLN A 6 0.90 -8.91 0.99
N PHE A 7 0.52 -7.90 0.21
CA PHE A 7 -0.86 -7.40 0.14
C PHE A 7 -1.09 -6.61 -1.16
N ILE A 8 -2.37 -6.44 -1.50
CA ILE A 8 -2.85 -5.57 -2.58
C ILE A 8 -3.92 -4.65 -1.99
N LEU A 9 -3.81 -3.35 -2.25
CA LEU A 9 -4.77 -2.33 -1.85
C LEU A 9 -5.29 -1.58 -3.08
N LEU A 10 -6.61 -1.43 -3.20
CA LEU A 10 -7.26 -0.55 -4.16
C LEU A 10 -8.02 0.52 -3.38
N PHE A 11 -7.80 1.79 -3.70
CA PHE A 11 -8.47 2.90 -3.03
C PHE A 11 -8.73 4.06 -3.98
N SER A 12 -9.72 4.88 -3.64
CA SER A 12 -10.09 6.07 -4.43
C SER A 12 -9.15 7.25 -4.18
N ARG A 13 -9.24 8.29 -5.02
CA ARG A 13 -8.54 9.57 -4.81
C ARG A 13 -8.90 10.26 -3.49
N GLN A 14 -10.06 9.95 -2.90
CA GLN A 14 -10.50 10.46 -1.60
C GLN A 14 -10.01 9.58 -0.43
N GLY A 15 -9.21 8.55 -0.69
CA GLY A 15 -8.68 7.63 0.33
C GLY A 15 -9.64 6.53 0.76
N LYS A 16 -10.79 6.36 0.09
CA LYS A 16 -11.73 5.27 0.40
C LYS A 16 -11.20 3.95 -0.14
N LEU A 17 -10.95 3.00 0.74
CA LEU A 17 -10.55 1.63 0.39
C LEU A 17 -11.69 0.92 -0.34
N ARG A 18 -11.40 0.34 -1.51
CA ARG A 18 -12.34 -0.43 -2.35
C ARG A 18 -12.02 -1.92 -2.35
N LEU A 19 -10.73 -2.27 -2.22
CA LEU A 19 -10.29 -3.65 -2.10
C LEU A 19 -9.06 -3.72 -1.19
N GLN A 20 -9.00 -4.76 -0.36
CA GLN A 20 -7.77 -5.20 0.28
C GLN A 20 -7.67 -6.72 0.19
N LYS A 21 -6.50 -7.22 -0.19
CA LYS A 21 -6.15 -8.64 -0.11
C LYS A 21 -4.84 -8.77 0.63
N TRP A 22 -4.81 -9.62 1.65
CA TRP A 22 -3.64 -9.91 2.46
C TRP A 22 -3.23 -11.35 2.20
N TYR A 23 -1.97 -11.57 1.79
CA TYR A 23 -1.42 -12.90 1.52
C TYR A 23 -0.60 -13.44 2.69
N THR A 24 -0.24 -12.57 3.64
CA THR A 24 0.43 -12.94 4.89
C THR A 24 -0.50 -12.69 6.08
N SER A 25 -0.43 -13.56 7.09
CA SER A 25 -1.21 -13.41 8.31
C SER A 25 -0.78 -12.14 9.07
N GLN A 26 -1.75 -11.28 9.35
CA GLN A 26 -1.57 -10.00 10.02
C GLN A 26 -2.81 -9.68 10.87
N THR A 27 -2.61 -9.04 12.02
CA THR A 27 -3.72 -8.64 12.90
C THR A 27 -4.55 -7.53 12.26
N GLU A 28 -5.85 -7.47 12.55
CA GLU A 28 -6.73 -6.44 11.97
C GLU A 28 -6.27 -5.00 12.33
N LYS A 29 -5.73 -4.82 13.54
CA LYS A 29 -5.12 -3.55 13.98
C LYS A 29 -3.94 -3.15 13.10
N SER A 30 -3.04 -4.10 12.81
CA SER A 30 -1.89 -3.85 11.93
C SER A 30 -2.34 -3.55 10.51
N LYS A 31 -3.27 -4.33 9.94
CA LYS A 31 -3.84 -4.11 8.60
C LYS A 31 -4.41 -2.70 8.46
N LYS A 32 -5.24 -2.26 9.41
CA LYS A 32 -5.81 -0.90 9.42
C LYS A 32 -4.74 0.19 9.50
N LYS A 33 -3.69 0.00 10.31
CA LYS A 33 -2.57 0.95 10.42
C LYS A 33 -1.81 1.07 9.11
N ILE A 34 -1.41 -0.07 8.52
CA ILE A 34 -0.67 -0.15 7.26
C ILE A 34 -1.47 0.50 6.13
N THR A 35 -2.75 0.15 6.00
CA THR A 35 -3.61 0.71 4.96
C THR A 35 -3.73 2.23 5.08
N ARG A 36 -3.98 2.78 6.28
CA ARG A 36 -4.10 4.24 6.46
C ARG A 36 -2.80 4.96 6.10
N GLU A 37 -1.68 4.43 6.57
CA GLU A 37 -0.34 5.00 6.32
C GLU A 37 -0.04 5.03 4.83
N LEU A 38 -0.17 3.89 4.13
CA LEU A 38 0.16 3.78 2.70
C LEU A 38 -0.80 4.58 1.81
N VAL A 39 -2.09 4.62 2.12
CA VAL A 39 -3.06 5.43 1.36
C VAL A 39 -2.69 6.91 1.46
N ALA A 40 -2.39 7.41 2.66
CA ALA A 40 -1.96 8.79 2.85
C ALA A 40 -0.65 9.08 2.12
N THR A 41 0.35 8.20 2.24
CA THR A 41 1.65 8.35 1.57
C THR A 41 1.51 8.39 0.05
N VAL A 42 0.74 7.49 -0.55
CA VAL A 42 0.57 7.43 -2.01
C VAL A 42 -0.23 8.63 -2.53
N LEU A 43 -1.27 9.07 -1.83
CA LEU A 43 -2.07 10.22 -2.25
C LEU A 43 -1.31 11.56 -2.19
N ALA A 44 -0.32 11.68 -1.29
CA ALA A 44 0.52 12.86 -1.15
C ALA A 44 1.63 12.97 -2.22
N ARG A 45 1.91 11.91 -3.00
CA ARG A 45 2.99 11.90 -4.00
C ARG A 45 2.63 12.68 -5.27
N LYS A 46 3.63 13.35 -5.86
CA LYS A 46 3.50 14.13 -7.10
C LYS A 46 3.52 13.23 -8.35
N PRO A 47 2.84 13.59 -9.45
CA PRO A 47 2.70 12.72 -10.65
C PRO A 47 4.00 12.29 -11.35
N LYS A 48 5.12 13.00 -11.16
CA LYS A 48 6.42 12.68 -11.79
C LYS A 48 7.35 11.85 -10.90
N MET A 49 6.90 11.46 -9.71
CA MET A 49 7.69 10.60 -8.83
C MET A 49 7.62 9.14 -9.30
N SER A 50 8.65 8.36 -8.97
CA SER A 50 8.67 6.92 -9.26
C SER A 50 7.45 6.20 -8.67
N SER A 51 6.93 5.22 -9.40
CA SER A 51 5.89 4.27 -8.96
C SER A 51 6.37 3.29 -7.88
N PHE A 52 7.66 3.32 -7.56
CA PHE A 52 8.27 2.52 -6.50
C PHE A 52 8.58 3.42 -5.30
N LEU A 53 8.31 2.92 -4.10
CA LEU A 53 8.72 3.54 -2.84
C LEU A 53 9.18 2.47 -1.86
N GLU A 54 10.26 2.75 -1.15
CA GLU A 54 10.70 1.95 -0.01
C GLU A 54 9.87 2.38 1.20
N TRP A 55 9.25 1.42 1.88
CA TRP A 55 8.48 1.65 3.08
C TRP A 55 8.75 0.51 4.06
N LYS A 56 9.47 0.83 5.14
CA LYS A 56 10.02 -0.18 6.07
C LYS A 56 10.83 -1.21 5.26
N ASP A 57 10.63 -2.49 5.52
CA ASP A 57 11.32 -3.58 4.82
C ASP A 57 10.59 -4.04 3.54
N LEU A 58 9.66 -3.23 3.02
CA LEU A 58 8.87 -3.53 1.83
C LEU A 58 9.06 -2.48 0.74
N LYS A 59 9.18 -2.96 -0.49
CA LYS A 59 9.03 -2.14 -1.69
C LYS A 59 7.56 -2.09 -2.08
N ILE A 60 6.97 -0.90 -2.04
CA ILE A 60 5.59 -0.66 -2.46
C ILE A 60 5.59 -0.21 -3.91
N VAL A 61 4.76 -0.88 -4.70
CA VAL A 61 4.52 -0.55 -6.11
C VAL A 61 3.12 0.02 -6.22
N TYR A 62 2.97 1.19 -6.84
CA TYR A 62 1.67 1.80 -7.06
C TYR A 62 1.54 2.37 -8.47
N LYS A 63 0.30 2.37 -8.98
CA LYS A 63 -0.09 3.06 -10.20
C LYS A 63 -1.36 3.85 -9.94
N ARG A 64 -1.34 5.12 -10.32
CA ARG A 64 -2.49 6.03 -10.33
C ARG A 64 -3.00 6.22 -11.74
#